data_AF-A0A2N3EJS6-F1
#
_entry.id   AF-A0A2N3EJS6-F1
#
_cell.length_a   1.000
_cell.length_b   1.000
_cell.length_c   1.000
_cell.angle_alpha   90.00
_cell.angle_beta   90.00
_cell.angle_gamma   90.00
#
_symmetry.space_group_name_H-M   'P 1'
#
loop_
_entity.id
_entity.type
_entity.pdbx_description
1 polymer ?
#
loop_
_entity_poly.entity_id
_entity_poly.type
_entity_poly.pdbx_seq_one_letter_code
_entity_poly.pdbx_strand_id
1 'polypeptide(L)'
;MRAYRTKKTVMRRVIAAALGAGCMALAAGAAQAEAFKVEMNQTKALHLAKPVSTIMVGNPAIADVSVESSKLVYVMGRSFGTTNLVATDSEGNAILDIDVSVIAQGASTVTLTRGTGQLSYNCTPRCERVPAAGDNPDDFDAVMQQVADTIGAATSASQSEGNANAAGGGIQ
;
A
#
# COMPACT_ATOMS: atom_id res chain seq x y z
N MET A 1 19.20 86.40 27.97
CA MET A 1 19.53 86.95 26.63
C MET A 1 20.05 85.82 25.75
N ARG A 2 19.77 85.92 24.45
CA ARG A 2 19.89 84.88 23.41
C ARG A 2 21.23 84.14 23.37
N ALA A 3 21.13 82.84 23.14
CA ALA A 3 22.18 81.92 22.75
C ALA A 3 22.94 82.39 21.50
N TYR A 4 24.23 82.03 21.43
CA TYR A 4 25.05 82.18 20.23
C TYR A 4 25.87 80.91 19.97
N ARG A 5 25.79 80.48 18.71
CA ARG A 5 26.75 79.67 17.94
C ARG A 5 26.77 78.13 18.03
N THR A 6 25.92 77.56 17.17
CA THR A 6 26.26 76.72 16.00
C THR A 6 27.61 75.98 15.90
N LYS A 7 27.43 74.68 15.57
CA LYS A 7 28.04 73.88 14.48
C LYS A 7 29.37 73.14 14.74
N LYS A 8 29.21 71.81 14.83
CA LYS A 8 30.01 70.67 14.28
C LYS A 8 29.98 69.58 15.36
N THR A 9 29.31 68.47 15.13
CA THR A 9 29.96 67.36 14.42
C THR A 9 28.95 66.45 13.74
N VAL A 10 29.23 66.23 12.46
CA VAL A 10 28.66 65.24 11.56
C VAL A 10 29.04 63.83 12.05
N MET A 11 28.20 62.85 11.68
CA MET A 11 28.52 61.42 11.65
C MET A 11 28.83 60.76 12.99
N ARG A 12 27.79 60.30 13.67
CA ARG A 12 27.80 59.03 14.39
C ARG A 12 26.36 58.71 14.78
N ARG A 13 25.93 57.47 14.53
CA ARG A 13 24.62 56.88 14.90
C ARG A 13 23.51 56.95 13.84
N VAL A 14 23.75 56.36 12.68
CA VAL A 14 22.67 55.76 11.86
C VAL A 14 23.14 54.39 11.36
N ILE A 15 23.53 53.50 12.28
CA ILE A 15 23.70 52.06 12.00
C ILE A 15 23.34 51.31 13.28
N ALA A 16 22.04 51.17 13.58
CA ALA A 16 21.58 50.28 14.66
C ALA A 16 20.08 49.94 14.62
N ALA A 17 19.41 49.99 13.45
CA ALA A 17 17.97 49.71 13.42
C ALA A 17 17.48 49.10 12.08
N ALA A 18 18.25 48.20 11.46
CA ALA A 18 17.84 47.57 10.20
C ALA A 18 18.23 46.09 10.04
N LEU A 19 18.53 45.37 11.13
CA LEU A 19 19.05 43.99 11.06
C LEU A 19 18.20 42.93 11.80
N GLY A 20 16.97 43.25 12.19
CA GLY A 20 16.17 42.38 13.08
C GLY A 20 14.82 41.89 12.56
N ALA A 21 14.45 42.09 11.29
CA ALA A 21 13.05 41.92 10.85
C ALA A 21 12.84 41.16 9.53
N GLY A 22 13.67 40.16 9.21
CA GLY A 22 13.44 39.42 7.97
C GLY A 22 14.22 38.12 7.87
N CYS A 23 13.76 37.09 8.56
CA CYS A 23 14.05 35.69 8.21
C CYS A 23 13.11 34.75 8.99
N MET A 24 11.80 34.95 8.87
CA MET A 24 10.83 33.90 9.17
C MET A 24 10.35 33.36 7.82
N ALA A 25 11.25 32.66 7.13
CA ALA A 25 10.91 31.94 5.93
C ALA A 25 9.93 30.82 6.33
N LEU A 26 8.71 30.91 5.83
CA LEU A 26 7.69 29.90 5.99
C LEU A 26 8.21 28.59 5.41
N ALA A 27 8.47 27.61 6.28
CA ALA A 27 8.54 26.21 5.88
C ALA A 27 7.12 25.76 5.56
N ALA A 28 6.63 26.10 4.35
CA ALA A 28 5.45 25.48 3.79
C ALA A 28 5.82 24.03 3.46
N GLY A 29 5.59 23.12 4.40
CA GLY A 29 5.62 21.70 4.11
C GLY A 29 4.59 21.42 3.03
N ALA A 30 5.04 21.01 1.84
CA ALA A 30 4.15 20.50 0.81
C ALA A 30 3.43 19.29 1.39
N ALA A 31 2.13 19.44 1.69
CA ALA A 31 1.25 18.33 1.99
C ALA A 31 1.11 17.51 0.69
N GLN A 32 2.05 16.59 0.47
CA GLN A 32 1.87 15.57 -0.54
C GLN A 32 0.68 14.72 -0.09
N ALA A 33 -0.41 14.75 -0.85
CA ALA A 33 -1.52 13.84 -0.63
C ALA A 33 -0.96 12.41 -0.75
N GLU A 34 -0.81 11.72 0.38
CA GLU A 34 -0.38 10.33 0.35
C GLU A 34 -1.45 9.50 -0.37
N ALA A 35 -1.06 8.88 -1.49
CA ALA A 35 -1.91 7.94 -2.19
C ALA A 35 -2.33 6.80 -1.25
N PHE A 36 -3.60 6.41 -1.30
CA PHE A 36 -4.14 5.34 -0.49
C PHE A 36 -3.65 4.00 -1.03
N LYS A 37 -2.68 3.40 -0.32
CA LYS A 37 -2.04 2.14 -0.73
C LYS A 37 -2.80 0.94 -0.23
N VAL A 38 -3.24 0.07 -1.14
CA VAL A 38 -3.88 -1.21 -0.86
C VAL A 38 -3.02 -2.32 -1.45
N GLU A 39 -2.85 -3.42 -0.73
CA GLU A 39 -2.14 -4.57 -1.28
C GLU A 39 -3.08 -5.36 -2.21
N MET A 40 -2.53 -5.91 -3.29
CA MET A 40 -3.23 -6.79 -4.23
C MET A 40 -3.96 -7.89 -3.46
N ASN A 41 -5.19 -8.26 -3.82
CA ASN A 41 -5.99 -9.29 -3.14
C ASN A 41 -6.21 -9.06 -1.64
N GLN A 42 -6.01 -7.84 -1.15
CA GLN A 42 -6.34 -7.44 0.21
C GLN A 42 -7.33 -6.28 0.22
N THR A 43 -7.96 -6.11 1.38
CA THR A 43 -8.93 -5.07 1.63
C THR A 43 -8.44 -4.16 2.76
N LYS A 44 -8.59 -2.85 2.58
CA LYS A 44 -8.36 -1.86 3.63
C LYS A 44 -9.63 -1.08 3.93
N ALA A 45 -9.84 -0.83 5.22
CA ALA A 45 -10.90 0.04 5.69
C ALA A 45 -10.53 1.52 5.45
N LEU A 46 -11.46 2.25 4.85
CA LEU A 46 -11.38 3.69 4.65
C LEU A 46 -12.51 4.35 5.43
N HIS A 47 -12.13 5.19 6.39
CA HIS A 47 -13.04 5.94 7.23
C HIS A 47 -13.24 7.34 6.65
N LEU A 48 -14.49 7.73 6.48
CA LEU A 48 -14.88 8.99 5.86
C LEU A 48 -15.21 10.03 6.94
N ALA A 49 -14.82 11.28 6.70
CA ALA A 49 -15.08 12.39 7.64
C ALA A 49 -16.58 12.74 7.73
N LYS A 50 -17.34 12.52 6.65
CA LYS A 50 -18.77 12.82 6.53
C LYS A 50 -19.53 11.64 5.94
N PRO A 51 -20.84 11.51 6.21
CA PRO A 51 -21.68 10.51 5.55
C PRO A 51 -21.67 10.69 4.03
N VAL A 52 -21.40 9.63 3.27
CA VAL A 52 -21.46 9.63 1.81
C VAL A 52 -22.76 9.02 1.32
N SER A 53 -23.22 9.45 0.15
CA SER A 53 -24.41 8.93 -0.53
C SER A 53 -24.07 8.13 -1.78
N THR A 54 -22.96 8.46 -2.46
CA THR A 54 -22.54 7.76 -3.68
C THR A 54 -21.03 7.63 -3.73
N ILE A 55 -20.53 6.49 -4.20
CA ILE A 55 -19.10 6.20 -4.38
C ILE A 55 -18.89 5.76 -5.82
N MET A 56 -17.84 6.29 -6.43
CA MET A 56 -17.41 5.99 -7.78
C MET A 56 -15.96 5.54 -7.75
N VAL A 57 -15.65 4.48 -8.50
CA VAL A 57 -14.30 4.00 -8.72
C VAL A 57 -13.96 4.18 -10.20
N GLY A 58 -12.82 4.80 -10.50
CA GLY A 58 -12.39 5.05 -11.88
C GLY A 58 -12.28 3.76 -12.70
N ASN A 59 -11.56 2.76 -12.17
CA ASN A 59 -11.43 1.45 -12.78
C ASN A 59 -11.65 0.29 -11.78
N PRO A 60 -12.83 -0.36 -11.79
CA PRO A 60 -13.16 -1.52 -10.96
C PRO A 60 -12.31 -2.78 -11.20
N ALA A 61 -11.52 -2.82 -12.28
CA ALA A 61 -10.57 -3.91 -12.53
C ALA A 61 -9.28 -3.77 -11.71
N ILE A 62 -8.92 -2.55 -11.28
CA ILE A 62 -7.74 -2.25 -10.46
C ILE A 62 -8.09 -2.34 -8.98
N ALA A 63 -9.12 -1.62 -8.54
CA ALA A 63 -9.61 -1.67 -7.17
C ALA A 63 -11.14 -1.70 -7.16
N ASP A 64 -11.73 -2.31 -6.14
CA ASP A 64 -13.18 -2.40 -5.95
C ASP A 64 -13.56 -1.92 -4.55
N VAL A 65 -14.82 -1.56 -4.35
CA VAL A 65 -15.31 -0.99 -3.09
C VAL A 65 -16.58 -1.69 -2.60
N SER A 66 -16.62 -1.96 -1.30
CA SER A 66 -17.82 -2.43 -0.60
C SER A 66 -18.19 -1.45 0.49
N VAL A 67 -19.47 -1.04 0.52
CA VAL A 67 -19.98 -0.08 1.48
C VAL A 67 -20.55 -0.82 2.67
N GLU A 68 -19.97 -0.57 3.86
CA GLU A 68 -20.48 -1.12 5.12
C GLU A 68 -21.46 -0.14 5.78
N SER A 69 -21.11 1.15 5.79
CA SER A 69 -21.98 2.22 6.30
C SER A 69 -21.71 3.53 5.58
N SER A 70 -22.50 4.57 5.87
CA SER A 70 -22.31 5.90 5.28
C SER A 70 -20.95 6.54 5.61
N LYS A 71 -20.19 6.02 6.58
CA LYS A 71 -18.85 6.53 6.95
C LYS A 71 -17.73 5.49 6.86
N LEU A 72 -18.03 4.25 6.51
CA LEU A 72 -17.06 3.16 6.47
C LEU A 72 -17.19 2.39 5.17
N VAL A 73 -16.11 2.36 4.41
CA VAL A 73 -16.03 1.67 3.13
C VAL A 73 -14.78 0.81 3.11
N TYR A 74 -14.90 -0.36 2.50
CA TYR A 74 -13.81 -1.30 2.32
C TYR A 74 -13.32 -1.21 0.88
N VAL A 75 -12.04 -0.94 0.70
CA VAL A 75 -11.40 -0.85 -0.61
C VAL A 75 -10.55 -2.09 -0.83
N MET A 76 -10.83 -2.86 -1.87
CA MET A 76 -10.14 -4.10 -2.23
C MET A 76 -9.23 -3.88 -3.44
N GLY A 77 -7.96 -4.26 -3.35
CA GLY A 77 -7.06 -4.30 -4.49
C GLY A 77 -7.31 -5.55 -5.35
N ARG A 78 -7.59 -5.38 -6.64
CA ARG A 78 -7.85 -6.49 -7.59
C ARG A 78 -6.76 -6.70 -8.62
N SER A 79 -6.14 -5.63 -9.11
CA SER A 79 -5.04 -5.68 -10.07
C SER A 79 -4.04 -4.55 -9.82
N PHE A 80 -2.82 -4.68 -10.31
CA PHE A 80 -1.77 -3.69 -10.12
C PHE A 80 -2.09 -2.42 -10.90
N GLY A 81 -1.77 -1.27 -10.31
CA GLY A 81 -1.95 0.03 -10.94
C GLY A 81 -2.43 1.10 -9.99
N THR A 82 -2.78 2.24 -10.55
CA THR A 82 -3.35 3.38 -9.82
C THR A 82 -4.70 3.72 -10.45
N THR A 83 -5.72 3.84 -9.61
CA THR A 83 -7.06 4.34 -9.98
C THR A 83 -7.46 5.40 -8.95
N ASN A 84 -8.52 6.14 -9.20
CA ASN A 84 -9.10 7.06 -8.23
C ASN A 84 -10.40 6.52 -7.61
N LEU A 85 -10.70 7.01 -6.41
CA LEU A 85 -11.95 6.78 -5.68
C LEU A 85 -12.55 8.14 -5.33
N VAL A 86 -13.78 8.37 -5.79
CA VAL A 86 -14.54 9.60 -5.53
C VAL A 86 -15.78 9.27 -4.71
N ALA A 87 -15.98 9.95 -3.59
CA ALA A 87 -17.18 9.82 -2.78
C ALA A 87 -17.91 11.16 -2.65
N THR A 88 -19.23 11.15 -2.81
CA THR A 88 -20.07 12.35 -2.84
C THR A 88 -21.21 12.29 -1.81
N ASP A 89 -21.68 13.46 -1.37
CA ASP A 89 -22.88 13.59 -0.55
C ASP A 89 -24.17 13.56 -1.40
N SER A 90 -25.32 13.70 -0.75
CA SER A 90 -26.63 13.71 -1.40
C SER A 90 -26.87 14.92 -2.31
N GLU A 91 -26.06 15.98 -2.17
CA GLU A 91 -26.12 17.19 -2.98
C GLU A 91 -25.16 17.12 -4.18
N GLY A 92 -24.38 16.04 -4.29
CA GLY A 92 -23.40 15.83 -5.36
C GLY A 92 -22.04 16.48 -5.10
N ASN A 93 -21.79 17.02 -3.90
CA ASN A 93 -20.48 17.57 -3.57
C ASN A 93 -19.49 16.43 -3.25
N ALA A 94 -18.27 16.51 -3.80
CA ALA A 94 -17.22 15.57 -3.49
C ALA A 94 -16.76 15.73 -2.03
N ILE A 95 -16.95 14.67 -1.23
CA ILE A 95 -16.44 14.55 0.14
C ILE A 95 -14.99 14.05 0.11
N LEU A 96 -14.67 13.17 -0.85
CA LEU A 96 -13.37 12.55 -0.99
C LEU A 96 -13.05 12.37 -2.47
N ASP A 97 -11.81 12.68 -2.85
CA ASP A 97 -11.23 12.35 -4.14
C ASP A 97 -9.76 11.97 -3.88
N ILE A 98 -9.44 10.69 -4.00
CA ILE A 98 -8.12 10.15 -3.69
C ILE A 98 -7.65 9.14 -4.74
N ASP A 99 -6.34 9.10 -4.95
CA ASP A 99 -5.70 8.04 -5.70
C ASP A 99 -5.53 6.79 -4.83
N VAL A 100 -5.95 5.66 -5.38
CA VAL A 100 -5.78 4.31 -4.84
C VAL A 100 -4.69 3.61 -5.64
N SER A 101 -3.58 3.28 -4.96
CA SER A 101 -2.46 2.55 -5.55
C SER A 101 -2.47 1.11 -5.07
N VAL A 102 -2.58 0.16 -5.98
CA VAL A 102 -2.52 -1.27 -5.68
C VAL A 102 -1.10 -1.78 -5.83
N ILE A 103 -0.52 -2.22 -4.72
CA ILE A 103 0.87 -2.68 -4.63
C ILE A 103 0.94 -4.18 -4.36
N ALA A 104 2.11 -4.79 -4.54
CA ALA A 104 2.32 -6.19 -4.17
C ALA A 104 2.08 -6.40 -2.68
N GLN A 105 1.60 -7.57 -2.31
CA GLN A 105 1.50 -7.95 -0.91
C GLN A 105 2.90 -8.01 -0.30
N GLY A 106 3.13 -7.25 0.77
CA GLY A 106 4.35 -7.32 1.58
C GLY A 106 5.51 -6.45 1.08
N ALA A 107 6.04 -5.64 2.01
CA ALA A 107 7.34 -4.98 1.92
C ALA A 107 8.55 -5.95 1.80
N SER A 108 8.28 -7.25 1.89
CA SER A 108 9.27 -8.33 1.83
C SER A 108 9.26 -9.10 0.52
N THR A 109 8.42 -8.72 -0.44
CA THR A 109 8.35 -9.41 -1.72
C THR A 109 9.42 -8.86 -2.67
N VAL A 110 10.29 -9.75 -3.16
CA VAL A 110 11.40 -9.42 -4.06
C VAL A 110 11.16 -10.09 -5.40
N THR A 111 11.38 -9.33 -6.46
CA THR A 111 11.26 -9.83 -7.83
C THR A 111 12.64 -9.90 -8.48
N LEU A 112 13.08 -11.11 -8.84
CA LEU A 112 14.33 -11.36 -9.53
C LEU A 112 14.06 -11.50 -11.04
N THR A 113 14.67 -10.61 -11.83
CA THR A 113 14.61 -10.71 -13.30
C THR A 113 15.88 -11.41 -13.81
N ARG A 114 15.72 -12.54 -14.51
CA ARG A 114 16.82 -13.30 -15.12
C ARG A 114 16.54 -13.55 -16.60
N GLY A 115 17.33 -12.91 -17.47
CA GLY A 115 17.07 -12.94 -18.91
C GLY A 115 15.73 -12.30 -19.22
N THR A 116 14.82 -13.06 -19.85
CA THR A 116 13.43 -12.64 -20.12
C THR A 116 12.44 -13.09 -19.05
N GLY A 117 12.89 -13.87 -18.05
CA GLY A 117 12.03 -14.42 -17.00
C GLY A 117 12.00 -13.56 -15.74
N GLN A 118 10.86 -13.60 -15.05
CA GLN A 118 10.64 -12.94 -13.77
C GLN A 118 10.26 -13.99 -12.71
N LEU A 119 10.84 -13.85 -11.51
CA LEU A 119 10.69 -14.77 -10.39
C LEU A 119 10.36 -13.97 -9.13
N SER A 120 9.23 -14.26 -8.48
CA SER A 120 8.82 -13.60 -7.25
C SER A 120 9.12 -14.44 -5.99
N TYR A 121 9.53 -13.75 -4.92
CA TYR A 121 9.92 -14.32 -3.63
C TYR A 121 9.34 -13.52 -2.47
N ASN A 122 8.98 -14.17 -1.37
CA ASN A 122 8.70 -13.50 -0.10
C ASN A 122 9.87 -13.74 0.87
N CYS A 123 10.53 -12.68 1.31
CA CYS A 123 11.76 -12.71 2.10
C CYS A 123 11.53 -12.23 3.53
N THR A 124 11.01 -13.10 4.39
CA THR A 124 10.84 -12.78 5.82
C THR A 124 11.04 -14.02 6.71
N PRO A 125 12.16 -14.21 7.44
CA PRO A 125 13.54 -13.72 7.25
C PRO A 125 14.35 -14.58 6.25
N ARG A 126 13.78 -15.66 5.72
CA ARG A 126 14.31 -16.46 4.61
C ARG A 126 13.43 -16.21 3.38
N CYS A 127 14.02 -16.29 2.19
CA CYS A 127 13.29 -16.11 0.93
C CYS A 127 12.67 -17.41 0.46
N GLU A 128 11.36 -17.41 0.31
CA GLU A 128 10.58 -18.53 -0.24
C GLU A 128 9.97 -18.13 -1.57
N ARG A 129 9.85 -19.08 -2.51
CA ARG A 129 9.27 -18.85 -3.84
C ARG A 129 7.76 -18.67 -3.72
N VAL A 130 7.23 -17.60 -4.30
CA VAL A 130 5.78 -17.35 -4.36
C VAL A 130 5.43 -17.04 -5.81
N PRO A 131 4.65 -17.91 -6.49
CA PRO A 131 4.17 -17.61 -7.84
C PRO A 131 3.34 -16.33 -7.84
N ALA A 132 3.75 -15.32 -8.61
CA ALA A 132 3.04 -14.07 -8.75
C ALA A 132 2.52 -13.86 -10.18
N ALA A 133 1.45 -13.07 -10.32
CA ALA A 133 0.94 -12.67 -11.62
C ALA A 133 1.98 -11.78 -12.33
N GLY A 134 2.49 -12.23 -13.46
CA GLY A 134 3.58 -11.57 -14.21
C GLY A 134 4.90 -12.35 -14.24
N ASP A 135 5.06 -13.38 -13.39
CA ASP A 135 6.18 -14.32 -13.46
C ASP A 135 6.08 -15.20 -14.73
N ASN A 136 7.18 -15.85 -15.12
CA ASN A 136 7.20 -16.71 -16.31
C ASN A 136 6.20 -17.89 -16.15
N PRO A 137 5.31 -18.17 -17.12
CA PRO A 137 4.31 -19.23 -17.00
C PRO A 137 4.88 -20.61 -16.66
N ASP A 138 6.06 -20.96 -17.19
CA ASP A 138 6.72 -22.25 -16.92
C ASP A 138 7.07 -22.43 -15.43
N ASP A 139 7.33 -21.32 -14.70
CA ASP A 139 7.61 -21.35 -13.26
C ASP A 139 6.33 -21.60 -12.43
N PHE A 140 5.17 -21.17 -12.92
CA PHE A 140 3.88 -21.43 -12.26
C PHE A 140 3.56 -22.92 -12.28
N ASP A 141 3.69 -23.57 -13.43
CA ASP A 141 3.44 -25.00 -13.60
C ASP A 141 4.36 -25.85 -12.73
N ALA A 142 5.66 -25.50 -12.67
CA ALA A 142 6.63 -26.20 -11.84
C ALA A 142 6.29 -26.13 -10.33
N VAL A 143 5.87 -24.96 -9.82
CA VAL A 143 5.49 -24.82 -8.41
C VAL A 143 4.18 -25.56 -8.12
N MET A 144 3.18 -25.46 -9.02
CA MET A 144 1.93 -26.19 -8.87
C MET A 144 2.13 -27.71 -8.91
N GLN A 145 3.06 -28.20 -9.73
CA GLN A 145 3.43 -29.61 -9.77
C GLN A 145 4.13 -30.04 -8.48
N GLN A 146 5.02 -29.22 -7.93
CA GLN A 146 5.67 -29.51 -6.64
C GLN A 146 4.66 -29.52 -5.47
N VAL A 147 3.65 -28.65 -5.49
CA VAL A 147 2.54 -28.69 -4.53
C VAL A 147 1.72 -29.97 -4.71
N ALA A 148 1.38 -30.33 -5.95
CA ALA A 148 0.66 -31.56 -6.26
C ALA A 148 1.43 -32.82 -5.82
N ASP A 149 2.74 -32.86 -6.04
CA ASP A 149 3.61 -33.96 -5.62
C ASP A 149 3.73 -34.03 -4.09
N THR A 150 3.77 -32.89 -3.40
CA THR A 150 3.80 -32.86 -1.92
C THR A 150 2.47 -33.33 -1.33
N ILE A 151 1.34 -32.93 -1.92
CA ILE A 151 0.01 -33.41 -1.53
C ILE A 151 -0.14 -34.90 -1.84
N GLY A 152 0.32 -35.33 -3.02
CA GLY A 152 0.35 -36.72 -3.45
C GLY A 152 1.19 -37.60 -2.52
N ALA A 153 2.38 -37.13 -2.14
CA ALA A 153 3.26 -37.77 -1.19
C ALA A 153 2.61 -37.91 0.21
N ALA A 154 1.92 -36.87 0.67
CA ALA A 154 1.16 -36.89 1.92
C ALA A 154 0.01 -37.92 1.88
N THR A 155 -0.69 -38.07 0.75
CA THR A 155 -1.71 -39.12 0.58
C THR A 155 -1.12 -40.54 0.54
N SER A 156 0.07 -40.74 -0.05
CA SER A 156 0.74 -42.05 -0.05
C SER A 156 1.33 -42.45 1.30
N ALA A 157 1.72 -41.48 2.16
CA ALA A 157 2.14 -41.77 3.54
C ALA A 157 0.96 -42.27 4.40
N SER A 158 -0.26 -41.76 4.15
CA SER A 158 -1.46 -42.17 4.89
C SER A 158 -2.02 -43.57 4.53
N GLN A 159 -1.55 -44.19 3.44
CA GLN A 159 -1.97 -45.54 3.03
C GLN A 159 -1.02 -46.65 3.49
N SER A 160 0.17 -46.30 4.01
CA SER A 160 1.16 -47.29 4.48
C SER A 160 0.84 -47.89 5.86
N GLU A 161 -0.08 -47.32 6.64
CA GLU A 161 -0.47 -47.84 7.96
C GLU A 161 -1.76 -48.70 7.93
N GLY A 162 -2.39 -48.87 6.77
CA GLY A 162 -3.68 -49.58 6.63
C GLY A 162 -3.60 -51.07 6.30
N ASN A 163 -2.41 -51.66 6.07
CA ASN A 163 -2.28 -53.05 5.63
C ASN A 163 -1.35 -53.89 6.51
N ALA A 164 -1.65 -53.97 7.81
CA ALA A 164 -0.97 -54.88 8.73
C ALA A 164 -1.91 -55.59 9.73
N ASN A 165 -3.22 -55.58 9.53
CA ASN A 165 -4.15 -56.25 10.44
C ASN A 165 -5.28 -56.99 9.70
N ALA A 166 -4.91 -58.04 8.97
CA ALA A 166 -5.85 -59.03 8.42
C ALA A 166 -5.20 -60.43 8.41
N ALA A 167 -4.68 -60.85 9.56
CA ALA A 167 -4.26 -62.23 9.79
C ALA A 167 -4.63 -62.63 11.22
N GLY A 168 -5.84 -63.13 11.42
CA GLY A 168 -6.22 -63.79 12.67
C GLY A 168 -7.71 -63.76 12.98
N GLY A 169 -8.36 -64.93 12.91
CA GLY A 169 -9.59 -65.20 13.66
C GLY A 169 -10.78 -65.68 12.83
N GLY A 170 -10.88 -66.99 12.63
CA GLY A 170 -12.07 -67.64 12.09
C GLY A 170 -12.18 -69.06 12.60
N ILE A 171 -12.79 -69.20 13.77
CA ILE A 171 -13.23 -70.46 14.39
C ILE A 171 -14.53 -70.96 13.73
N GLN A 172 -14.48 -72.17 13.17
CA GLN A 172 -15.54 -73.19 13.22
C GLN A 172 -14.99 -74.52 12.74
#